data_AF-A0A2Z4IGZ2-F1
#
_entry.id   AF-A0A2Z4IGZ2-F1
#
_cell.length_a   1.000
_cell.length_b   1.000
_cell.length_c   1.000
_cell.angle_alpha   90.00
_cell.angle_beta   90.00
_cell.angle_gamma   90.00
#
_symmetry.space_group_name_H-M   'P 1'
#
loop_
_entity.id
_entity.type
_entity.pdbx_description
1 polymer ?
#
loop_
_entity_poly.entity_id
_entity_poly.type
_entity_poly.pdbx_seq_one_letter_code
_entity_poly.pdbx_strand_id
1 'polypeptide(L)'
;MWATRILVNGIMSLFLLCFINVAKAQDAPVYLVLKSSKQSIRPAEFFISGVQDIRTAQPSIGEIYTSSQSLRKESLEVRGGVVKSLEDFVEGMLYTDRSKRPVVVQVKEMDVAEKSGSDGKVKGEIGLSLRFLLEEDSLVHLLDYDGGARYTRSLGRYAVIGNAMEQSLGNALNYFNEWMNQQASRNIKLAKELDMEIVDYPVQEKGDTVFYHYGRGLDWDDFKASPHPRSGFAASIFTSFSWEGDPIVEDGKVKLQLIVKVFMLKSSSWVKPGHKDGYGINHEQRHFDITKIVVERFKDKVKAMELTPHDYDGKIGYLYIETYREMNRMQEAYDEETDHGRNKAAQQKWNALINEELAKYR
;
A
#
# COMPACT_ATOMS: atom_id res chain seq x y z
N MET A 1 -28.12 -98.28 -65.20
CA MET A 1 -26.65 -98.29 -65.02
C MET A 1 -26.22 -96.85 -64.77
N TRP A 2 -25.70 -96.57 -63.57
CA TRP A 2 -24.71 -95.54 -63.15
C TRP A 2 -24.86 -94.10 -63.72
N ALA A 3 -24.84 -93.00 -62.96
CA ALA A 3 -24.20 -92.74 -61.68
C ALA A 3 -24.79 -91.50 -60.97
N THR A 4 -24.50 -91.48 -59.68
CA THR A 4 -24.79 -90.54 -58.59
C THR A 4 -24.24 -89.12 -58.78
N ARG A 5 -24.92 -88.12 -58.22
CA ARG A 5 -24.25 -86.94 -57.62
C ARG A 5 -25.11 -86.35 -56.48
N ILE A 6 -24.50 -86.35 -55.29
CA ILE A 6 -24.97 -85.75 -54.04
C ILE A 6 -24.49 -84.30 -54.00
N LEU A 7 -25.32 -83.37 -53.52
CA LEU A 7 -24.87 -82.07 -53.02
C LEU A 7 -25.74 -81.63 -51.84
N VAL A 8 -25.06 -81.03 -50.88
CA VAL A 8 -25.40 -80.93 -49.45
C VAL A 8 -25.50 -79.45 -49.05
N ASN A 9 -26.48 -79.16 -48.19
CA ASN A 9 -26.61 -78.11 -47.16
C ASN A 9 -26.72 -76.61 -47.51
N GLY A 10 -27.63 -75.96 -46.78
CA GLY A 10 -27.44 -74.58 -46.28
C GLY A 10 -28.74 -73.80 -46.00
N ILE A 11 -29.40 -74.04 -44.86
CA ILE A 11 -30.44 -73.13 -44.31
C ILE A 11 -29.75 -72.17 -43.35
N MET A 12 -29.84 -70.86 -43.58
CA MET A 12 -29.31 -69.82 -42.69
C MET A 12 -30.46 -68.94 -42.17
N SER A 13 -30.76 -69.07 -40.88
CA SER A 13 -31.76 -68.24 -40.16
C SER A 13 -31.16 -66.89 -39.78
N LEU A 14 -31.92 -65.82 -40.04
CA LEU A 14 -31.58 -64.44 -39.74
C LEU A 14 -32.12 -64.04 -38.35
N PHE A 15 -31.23 -63.74 -37.40
CA PHE A 15 -31.58 -63.12 -36.11
C PHE A 15 -31.38 -61.61 -36.19
N LEU A 16 -32.45 -60.84 -36.01
CA LEU A 16 -32.44 -59.37 -35.98
C LEU A 16 -32.30 -58.91 -34.52
N LEU A 17 -31.13 -58.40 -34.12
CA LEU A 17 -30.94 -57.71 -32.85
C LEU A 17 -31.23 -56.21 -33.02
N CYS A 18 -32.33 -55.74 -32.44
CA CYS A 18 -32.58 -54.31 -32.25
C CYS A 18 -31.79 -53.80 -31.03
N PHE A 19 -30.76 -52.98 -31.26
CA PHE A 19 -30.12 -52.19 -30.21
C PHE A 19 -30.94 -50.92 -29.94
N ILE A 20 -31.50 -50.80 -28.73
CA ILE A 20 -32.10 -49.56 -28.23
C ILE A 20 -30.96 -48.67 -27.72
N ASN A 21 -30.57 -47.66 -28.51
CA ASN A 21 -29.68 -46.60 -28.04
C ASN A 21 -30.46 -45.66 -27.12
N VAL A 22 -30.27 -45.79 -25.80
CA VAL A 22 -30.71 -44.77 -24.84
C VAL A 22 -29.65 -43.66 -24.86
N ALA A 23 -29.82 -42.68 -25.73
CA ALA A 23 -29.03 -41.45 -25.68
C ALA A 23 -29.42 -40.69 -24.40
N LYS A 24 -28.49 -40.58 -23.44
CA LYS A 24 -28.62 -39.61 -22.35
C LYS A 24 -28.45 -38.22 -22.96
N ALA A 25 -29.55 -37.48 -23.10
CA ALA A 25 -29.49 -36.06 -23.43
C ALA A 25 -28.72 -35.36 -22.31
N GLN A 26 -27.51 -34.88 -22.62
CA GLN A 26 -26.77 -33.97 -21.76
C GLN A 26 -27.28 -32.57 -22.10
N ASP A 27 -27.83 -31.85 -21.12
CA ASP A 27 -28.27 -30.48 -21.31
C ASP A 27 -27.06 -29.62 -21.74
N ALA A 28 -27.30 -28.64 -22.61
CA ALA A 28 -26.25 -27.73 -23.06
C ALA A 28 -25.71 -26.93 -21.86
N PRO A 29 -24.39 -26.68 -21.78
CA PRO A 29 -23.81 -25.97 -20.64
C PRO A 29 -24.44 -24.58 -20.50
N VAL A 30 -24.87 -24.27 -19.28
CA VAL A 30 -25.47 -22.97 -18.93
C VAL A 30 -24.36 -22.01 -18.53
N TYR A 31 -24.20 -20.94 -19.31
CA TYR A 31 -23.29 -19.85 -18.99
C TYR A 31 -24.04 -18.63 -18.48
N LEU A 32 -23.47 -17.98 -17.46
CA LEU A 32 -23.88 -16.65 -17.05
C LEU A 32 -23.37 -15.63 -18.08
N VAL A 33 -24.27 -14.78 -18.58
CA VAL A 33 -23.90 -13.66 -19.45
C VAL A 33 -24.18 -12.39 -18.67
N LEU A 34 -23.14 -11.63 -18.35
CA LEU A 34 -23.28 -10.31 -17.77
C LEU A 34 -23.62 -9.32 -18.88
N LYS A 35 -24.66 -8.53 -18.66
CA LYS A 35 -25.03 -7.41 -19.53
C LYS A 35 -24.70 -6.12 -18.81
N SER A 36 -24.12 -5.17 -19.55
CA SER A 36 -23.99 -3.82 -19.04
C SER A 36 -25.38 -3.21 -18.80
N SER A 37 -25.54 -2.53 -17.66
CA SER A 37 -26.76 -1.80 -17.35
C SER A 37 -26.83 -0.53 -18.20
N LYS A 38 -28.05 -0.04 -18.51
CA LYS A 38 -28.25 1.26 -19.18
C LYS A 38 -27.95 2.47 -18.28
N GLN A 39 -27.55 2.27 -17.02
CA GLN A 39 -27.15 3.34 -16.11
C GLN A 39 -25.65 3.58 -16.25
N SER A 40 -25.26 4.85 -16.42
CA SER A 40 -23.86 5.25 -16.53
C SER A 40 -23.47 6.09 -15.31
N ILE A 41 -22.51 5.61 -14.53
CA ILE A 41 -21.80 6.37 -13.50
C ILE A 41 -20.70 7.16 -14.21
N ARG A 42 -20.51 8.42 -13.84
CA ARG A 42 -19.37 9.24 -14.28
C ARG A 42 -18.48 9.53 -13.08
N PRO A 43 -17.47 8.68 -12.81
CA PRO A 43 -16.55 8.89 -11.70
C PRO A 43 -15.85 10.24 -11.78
N ALA A 44 -15.76 10.96 -10.66
CA ALA A 44 -15.04 12.24 -10.58
C ALA A 44 -13.54 12.06 -10.29
N GLU A 45 -13.18 10.94 -9.64
CA GLU A 45 -11.88 10.76 -8.97
C GLU A 45 -11.02 9.62 -9.53
N PHE A 46 -11.60 8.68 -10.28
CA PHE A 46 -10.91 7.48 -10.76
C PHE A 46 -11.40 7.01 -12.13
N PHE A 47 -10.68 6.06 -12.72
CA PHE A 47 -11.18 5.15 -13.75
C PHE A 47 -10.72 3.72 -13.42
N ILE A 48 -11.41 2.70 -13.92
CA ILE A 48 -10.94 1.31 -13.76
C ILE A 48 -9.90 1.02 -14.84
N SER A 49 -8.67 0.73 -14.43
CA SER A 49 -7.55 0.45 -15.33
C SER A 49 -7.41 -1.03 -15.69
N GLY A 50 -7.91 -1.93 -14.83
CA GLY A 50 -7.91 -3.36 -15.09
C GLY A 50 -8.69 -4.18 -14.09
N VAL A 51 -8.94 -5.44 -14.44
CA VAL A 51 -9.60 -6.44 -13.59
C VAL A 51 -8.70 -7.65 -13.43
N GLN A 52 -8.68 -8.23 -12.23
CA GLN A 52 -7.93 -9.44 -11.91
C GLN A 52 -8.84 -10.44 -11.19
N ASP A 53 -8.90 -11.68 -11.68
CA ASP A 53 -9.58 -12.77 -10.97
C ASP A 53 -8.58 -13.50 -10.07
N ILE A 54 -8.68 -13.25 -8.76
CA ILE A 54 -7.80 -13.86 -7.75
C ILE A 54 -8.53 -14.94 -6.94
N ARG A 55 -9.71 -15.37 -7.40
CA ARG A 55 -10.45 -16.49 -6.80
C ARG A 55 -9.65 -17.77 -6.98
N THR A 56 -9.74 -18.67 -5.99
CA THR A 56 -9.10 -19.99 -6.05
C THR A 56 -9.88 -20.99 -6.90
N ALA A 57 -11.21 -20.88 -6.95
CA ALA A 57 -12.11 -21.81 -7.62
C ALA A 57 -12.45 -21.36 -9.06
N GLN A 58 -11.45 -21.23 -9.93
CA GLN A 58 -11.66 -20.90 -11.35
C GLN A 58 -11.78 -22.17 -12.21
N PRO A 59 -12.55 -22.15 -13.33
CA PRO A 59 -13.35 -21.04 -13.88
C PRO A 59 -14.77 -20.92 -13.31
N SER A 60 -15.19 -21.89 -12.49
CA SER A 60 -16.54 -21.97 -11.94
C SER A 60 -16.90 -20.75 -11.08
N ILE A 61 -18.19 -20.42 -11.04
CA ILE A 61 -18.79 -19.46 -10.10
C ILE A 61 -19.84 -20.16 -9.22
N GLY A 62 -19.71 -21.47 -9.02
CA GLY A 62 -20.63 -22.27 -8.21
C GLY A 62 -21.48 -23.23 -9.04
N GLU A 63 -22.55 -23.74 -8.43
CA GLU A 63 -23.38 -24.78 -9.04
C GLU A 63 -24.88 -24.45 -8.97
N ILE A 64 -25.59 -24.69 -10.07
CA ILE A 64 -27.00 -24.34 -10.24
C ILE A 64 -27.86 -25.53 -10.69
N TYR A 65 -29.15 -25.50 -10.38
CA TYR A 65 -30.13 -26.47 -10.87
C TYR A 65 -30.55 -26.16 -12.32
N THR A 66 -30.34 -27.10 -13.23
CA THR A 66 -30.59 -26.93 -14.67
C THR A 66 -31.88 -27.63 -15.15
N SER A 67 -32.05 -28.91 -14.78
CA SER A 67 -33.14 -29.74 -15.29
C SER A 67 -34.35 -29.83 -14.34
N SER A 68 -35.57 -29.78 -14.90
CA SER A 68 -36.80 -30.11 -14.17
C SER A 68 -37.01 -31.61 -13.97
N GLN A 69 -36.26 -32.43 -14.70
CA GLN A 69 -36.40 -33.90 -14.67
C GLN A 69 -35.35 -34.57 -13.77
N SER A 70 -34.26 -33.87 -13.43
CA SER A 70 -33.29 -34.31 -12.43
C SER A 70 -32.84 -33.14 -11.56
N LEU A 71 -32.92 -33.29 -10.23
CA LEU A 71 -32.48 -32.28 -9.25
C LEU A 71 -30.94 -32.20 -9.14
N ARG A 72 -30.22 -32.42 -10.25
CA ARG A 72 -28.76 -32.31 -10.28
C ARG A 72 -28.37 -30.85 -10.40
N LYS A 73 -27.24 -30.53 -9.77
CA LYS A 73 -26.58 -29.26 -9.97
C LYS A 73 -25.51 -29.42 -11.04
N GLU A 74 -25.32 -28.37 -11.82
CA GLU A 74 -24.26 -28.26 -12.81
C GLU A 74 -23.41 -27.03 -12.50
N SER A 75 -22.12 -27.11 -12.83
CA SER A 75 -21.20 -25.99 -12.69
C SER A 75 -21.68 -24.82 -13.55
N LEU A 76 -21.75 -23.64 -12.94
CA LEU A 76 -22.02 -22.39 -13.61
C LEU A 76 -20.70 -21.68 -13.87
N GLU A 77 -20.55 -21.16 -15.09
CA GLU A 77 -19.40 -20.36 -15.49
C GLU A 77 -19.87 -19.05 -16.13
N VAL A 78 -19.01 -18.03 -16.13
CA VAL A 78 -19.29 -16.78 -16.84
C VAL A 78 -18.80 -16.92 -18.29
N ARG A 79 -19.65 -16.57 -19.24
CA ARG A 79 -19.34 -16.67 -20.67
C ARG A 79 -18.16 -15.77 -21.02
N GLY A 80 -17.04 -16.35 -21.48
CA GLY A 80 -15.82 -15.60 -21.79
C GLY A 80 -14.90 -15.35 -20.59
N GLY A 81 -15.23 -15.92 -19.42
CA GLY A 81 -14.46 -15.78 -18.18
C GLY A 81 -14.84 -14.54 -17.38
N VAL A 82 -14.49 -14.54 -16.10
CA VAL A 82 -14.84 -13.47 -15.15
C VAL A 82 -14.17 -12.16 -15.51
N VAL A 83 -12.86 -12.18 -15.80
CA VAL A 83 -12.09 -10.96 -16.10
C VAL A 83 -12.72 -10.19 -17.27
N LYS A 84 -12.82 -10.83 -18.44
CA LYS A 84 -13.34 -10.17 -19.64
C LYS A 84 -14.78 -9.70 -19.47
N SER A 85 -15.63 -10.53 -18.86
CA SER A 85 -17.04 -10.18 -18.64
C SER A 85 -17.21 -9.01 -17.67
N LEU A 86 -16.35 -8.91 -16.65
CA LEU A 86 -16.41 -7.81 -15.69
C LEU A 86 -15.82 -6.53 -16.29
N GLU A 87 -14.76 -6.61 -17.10
CA GLU A 87 -14.28 -5.48 -17.90
C GLU A 87 -15.39 -4.92 -18.79
N ASP A 88 -16.06 -5.77 -19.57
CA ASP A 88 -17.16 -5.36 -20.45
C ASP A 88 -18.34 -4.76 -19.65
N PHE A 89 -18.63 -5.32 -18.46
CA PHE A 89 -19.66 -4.79 -17.56
C PHE A 89 -19.28 -3.39 -17.04
N VAL A 90 -18.04 -3.22 -16.58
CA VAL A 90 -17.50 -1.95 -16.09
C VAL A 90 -17.48 -0.90 -17.19
N GLU A 91 -17.00 -1.23 -18.39
CA GLU A 91 -16.96 -0.32 -19.55
C GLU A 91 -18.36 0.17 -19.95
N GLY A 92 -19.37 -0.70 -19.81
CA GLY A 92 -20.75 -0.31 -20.07
C GLY A 92 -21.40 0.51 -18.95
N MET A 93 -20.89 0.44 -17.72
CA MET A 93 -21.46 1.13 -16.55
C MET A 93 -20.71 2.41 -16.18
N LEU A 94 -19.41 2.51 -16.42
CA LEU A 94 -18.57 3.64 -16.02
C LEU A 94 -18.08 4.42 -17.23
N TYR A 95 -18.10 5.75 -17.14
CA TYR A 95 -17.34 6.58 -18.08
C TYR A 95 -15.84 6.51 -17.76
N THR A 96 -15.02 6.31 -18.79
CA THR A 96 -13.56 6.26 -18.65
C THR A 96 -12.94 7.62 -18.91
N ASP A 97 -12.36 8.23 -17.88
CA ASP A 97 -11.49 9.40 -17.96
C ASP A 97 -10.08 9.02 -17.48
N ARG A 98 -9.16 8.81 -18.43
CA ARG A 98 -7.78 8.37 -18.15
C ARG A 98 -6.91 9.45 -17.49
N SER A 99 -7.42 10.68 -17.33
CA SER A 99 -6.75 11.71 -16.53
C SER A 99 -6.97 11.52 -15.01
N LYS A 100 -7.86 10.61 -14.62
CA LYS A 100 -8.19 10.29 -13.23
C LYS A 100 -7.29 9.18 -12.68
N ARG A 101 -7.44 8.87 -11.39
CA ARG A 101 -6.65 7.82 -10.74
C ARG A 101 -6.95 6.43 -11.34
N PRO A 102 -5.95 5.67 -11.78
CA PRO A 102 -6.17 4.31 -12.26
C PRO A 102 -6.45 3.37 -11.08
N VAL A 103 -7.52 2.57 -11.19
CA VAL A 103 -7.92 1.62 -10.16
C VAL A 103 -8.01 0.22 -10.76
N VAL A 104 -7.35 -0.74 -10.11
CA VAL A 104 -7.47 -2.16 -10.41
C VAL A 104 -8.54 -2.77 -9.51
N VAL A 105 -9.42 -3.59 -10.10
CA VAL A 105 -10.42 -4.38 -9.37
C VAL A 105 -9.96 -5.83 -9.28
N GLN A 106 -9.79 -6.33 -8.07
CA GLN A 106 -9.52 -7.74 -7.79
C GLN A 106 -10.82 -8.44 -7.37
N VAL A 107 -11.19 -9.51 -8.08
CA VAL A 107 -12.31 -10.38 -7.72
C VAL A 107 -11.81 -11.45 -6.75
N LYS A 108 -12.26 -11.38 -5.49
CA LYS A 108 -11.92 -12.33 -4.42
C LYS A 108 -12.96 -13.43 -4.27
N GLU A 109 -14.23 -13.11 -4.55
CA GLU A 109 -15.37 -14.02 -4.52
C GLU A 109 -16.37 -13.59 -5.58
N MET A 110 -16.93 -14.55 -6.32
CA MET A 110 -18.00 -14.34 -7.28
C MET A 110 -18.74 -15.66 -7.42
N ASP A 111 -19.61 -15.96 -6.45
CA ASP A 111 -20.12 -17.29 -6.22
C ASP A 111 -21.65 -17.30 -6.29
N VAL A 112 -22.20 -18.40 -6.78
CA VAL A 112 -23.63 -18.66 -6.90
C VAL A 112 -23.94 -19.98 -6.23
N ALA A 113 -24.73 -19.93 -5.17
CA ALA A 113 -25.17 -21.09 -4.42
C ALA A 113 -26.69 -21.22 -4.49
N GLU A 114 -27.18 -22.35 -5.00
CA GLU A 114 -28.61 -22.63 -5.05
C GLU A 114 -29.04 -23.74 -4.08
N LYS A 115 -30.25 -23.58 -3.54
CA LYS A 115 -30.97 -24.58 -2.74
C LYS A 115 -32.36 -24.81 -3.34
N SER A 116 -32.80 -26.06 -3.34
CA SER A 116 -34.16 -26.40 -3.74
C SER A 116 -35.18 -25.69 -2.84
N GLY A 117 -36.23 -25.11 -3.45
CA GLY A 117 -37.36 -24.48 -2.77
C GLY A 117 -38.64 -25.31 -2.89
N SER A 118 -39.77 -24.78 -2.40
CA SER A 118 -41.10 -25.36 -2.62
C SER A 118 -41.62 -25.08 -4.03
N ASP A 119 -42.57 -25.89 -4.52
CA ASP A 119 -43.34 -25.65 -5.75
C ASP A 119 -42.50 -25.49 -7.03
N GLY A 120 -41.39 -26.24 -7.16
CA GLY A 120 -40.52 -26.20 -8.34
C GLY A 120 -39.71 -24.90 -8.48
N LYS A 121 -39.59 -24.12 -7.40
CA LYS A 121 -38.73 -22.94 -7.31
C LYS A 121 -37.37 -23.29 -6.74
N VAL A 122 -36.37 -22.49 -7.12
CA VAL A 122 -35.02 -22.56 -6.61
C VAL A 122 -34.70 -21.23 -5.93
N LYS A 123 -34.11 -21.30 -4.74
CA LYS A 123 -33.61 -20.13 -4.00
C LYS A 123 -32.10 -20.06 -4.20
N GLY A 124 -31.63 -18.94 -4.72
CA GLY A 124 -30.22 -18.71 -4.96
C GLY A 124 -29.68 -17.55 -4.13
N GLU A 125 -28.40 -17.64 -3.82
CA GLU A 125 -27.61 -16.62 -3.16
C GLU A 125 -26.35 -16.37 -4.00
N ILE A 126 -26.02 -15.09 -4.13
CA ILE A 126 -24.81 -14.59 -4.77
C ILE A 126 -23.91 -14.06 -3.67
N GLY A 127 -22.68 -14.55 -3.63
CA GLY A 127 -21.57 -13.97 -2.87
C GLY A 127 -20.66 -13.17 -3.80
N LEU A 128 -20.31 -11.96 -3.40
CA LEU A 128 -19.43 -11.07 -4.16
C LEU A 128 -18.46 -10.38 -3.21
N SER A 129 -17.16 -10.59 -3.41
CA SER A 129 -16.09 -9.88 -2.71
C SER A 129 -15.16 -9.27 -3.74
N LEU A 130 -15.07 -7.93 -3.74
CA LEU A 130 -14.20 -7.16 -4.61
C LEU A 130 -13.18 -6.39 -3.78
N ARG A 131 -11.98 -6.23 -4.31
CA ARG A 131 -10.94 -5.35 -3.76
C ARG A 131 -10.58 -4.30 -4.79
N PHE A 132 -10.55 -3.04 -4.36
CA PHE A 132 -10.14 -1.90 -5.16
C PHE A 132 -8.74 -1.47 -4.74
N LEU A 133 -7.84 -1.38 -5.72
CA LEU A 133 -6.46 -0.95 -5.52
C LEU A 133 -6.14 0.23 -6.43
N LEU A 134 -5.45 1.23 -5.91
CA LEU A 134 -4.85 2.30 -6.70
C LEU A 134 -3.60 1.75 -7.41
N GLU A 135 -3.46 2.03 -8.69
CA GLU A 135 -2.31 1.64 -9.50
C GLU A 135 -1.31 2.80 -9.60
N GLU A 136 -0.18 2.68 -8.94
CA GLU A 136 0.96 3.59 -9.10
C GLU A 136 2.19 2.78 -9.52
N ASP A 137 3.37 3.04 -8.95
CA ASP A 137 4.53 2.15 -9.06
C ASP A 137 4.26 0.77 -8.41
N SER A 138 3.27 0.71 -7.51
CA SER A 138 2.76 -0.52 -6.90
C SER A 138 1.25 -0.45 -6.66
N LEU A 139 0.63 -1.58 -6.34
CA LEU A 139 -0.80 -1.63 -6.02
C LEU A 139 -1.06 -1.25 -4.56
N VAL A 140 -1.70 -0.10 -4.35
CA VAL A 140 -2.07 0.38 -3.02
C VAL A 140 -3.51 0.01 -2.71
N HIS A 141 -3.73 -0.78 -1.66
CA HIS A 141 -5.08 -1.16 -1.22
C HIS A 141 -5.90 0.06 -0.81
N LEU A 142 -7.09 0.23 -1.39
CA LEU A 142 -8.04 1.29 -1.04
C LEU A 142 -9.18 0.75 -0.17
N LEU A 143 -9.86 -0.28 -0.66
CA LEU A 143 -11.13 -0.75 -0.10
C LEU A 143 -11.38 -2.21 -0.48
N ASP A 144 -11.89 -3.01 0.46
CA ASP A 144 -12.56 -4.27 0.17
C ASP A 144 -14.08 -4.03 0.27
N TYR A 145 -14.85 -4.57 -0.68
CA TYR A 145 -16.30 -4.56 -0.70
C TYR A 145 -16.81 -5.99 -0.65
N ASP A 146 -17.68 -6.28 0.30
CA ASP A 146 -18.36 -7.56 0.42
C ASP A 146 -19.86 -7.32 0.26
N GLY A 147 -20.48 -8.04 -0.66
CA GLY A 147 -21.89 -7.89 -0.98
C GLY A 147 -22.44 -9.13 -1.67
N GLY A 148 -23.60 -8.97 -2.26
CA GLY A 148 -24.30 -10.08 -2.88
C GLY A 148 -25.77 -9.78 -3.12
N ALA A 149 -26.48 -10.81 -3.56
CA ALA A 149 -27.90 -10.74 -3.80
C ALA A 149 -28.56 -12.09 -3.53
N ARG A 150 -29.86 -12.06 -3.23
CA ARG A 150 -30.69 -13.25 -3.17
C ARG A 150 -31.69 -13.20 -4.29
N TYR A 151 -31.96 -14.37 -4.88
CA TYR A 151 -32.98 -14.49 -5.91
C TYR A 151 -33.82 -15.74 -5.73
N THR A 152 -34.98 -15.75 -6.36
CA THR A 152 -35.82 -16.93 -6.49
C THR A 152 -36.22 -17.05 -7.95
N ARG A 153 -36.06 -18.25 -8.52
CA ARG A 153 -36.41 -18.50 -9.93
C ARG A 153 -37.11 -19.84 -10.09
N SER A 154 -37.88 -19.96 -11.16
CA SER A 154 -38.32 -21.27 -11.67
C SER A 154 -37.17 -21.94 -12.42
N LEU A 155 -37.19 -23.27 -12.52
CA LEU A 155 -36.24 -24.03 -13.34
C LEU A 155 -36.28 -23.56 -14.81
N GLY A 156 -35.13 -23.53 -15.47
CA GLY A 156 -34.96 -23.00 -16.83
C GLY A 156 -34.94 -21.46 -16.97
N ARG A 157 -35.25 -20.67 -15.92
CA ARG A 157 -35.21 -19.20 -15.95
C ARG A 157 -33.87 -18.62 -15.49
N TYR A 158 -32.81 -18.85 -16.26
CA TYR A 158 -31.43 -18.47 -15.87
C TYR A 158 -31.13 -16.97 -15.87
N ALA A 159 -31.90 -16.15 -16.61
CA ALA A 159 -31.70 -14.70 -16.66
C ALA A 159 -31.78 -14.00 -15.29
N VAL A 160 -32.50 -14.60 -14.34
CA VAL A 160 -32.62 -14.08 -12.96
C VAL A 160 -31.27 -14.09 -12.23
N ILE A 161 -30.42 -15.07 -12.52
CA ILE A 161 -29.07 -15.17 -11.94
C ILE A 161 -28.21 -14.00 -12.43
N GLY A 162 -28.26 -13.73 -13.75
CA GLY A 162 -27.56 -12.62 -14.39
C GLY A 162 -27.98 -11.28 -13.80
N ASN A 163 -29.29 -11.00 -13.75
CA ASN A 163 -29.80 -9.75 -13.19
C ASN A 163 -29.37 -9.53 -11.73
N ALA A 164 -29.38 -10.59 -10.91
CA ALA A 164 -28.97 -10.50 -9.52
C ALA A 164 -27.44 -10.26 -9.37
N MET A 165 -26.62 -10.86 -10.24
CA MET A 165 -25.18 -10.63 -10.28
C MET A 165 -24.85 -9.22 -10.75
N GLU A 166 -25.49 -8.76 -11.84
CA GLU A 166 -25.37 -7.40 -12.37
C GLU A 166 -25.76 -6.35 -11.33
N GLN A 167 -26.84 -6.58 -10.59
CA GLN A 167 -27.24 -5.71 -9.48
C GLN A 167 -26.17 -5.66 -8.38
N SER A 168 -25.60 -6.80 -8.00
CA SER A 168 -24.54 -6.88 -6.97
C SER A 168 -23.29 -6.13 -7.40
N LEU A 169 -22.84 -6.32 -8.64
CA LEU A 169 -21.70 -5.62 -9.23
C LEU A 169 -21.96 -4.10 -9.33
N GLY A 170 -23.16 -3.72 -9.79
CA GLY A 170 -23.54 -2.32 -9.88
C GLY A 170 -23.58 -1.61 -8.52
N ASN A 171 -24.06 -2.31 -7.48
CA ASN A 171 -24.01 -1.80 -6.10
C ASN A 171 -22.56 -1.60 -5.64
N ALA A 172 -21.65 -2.54 -5.94
CA ALA A 172 -20.24 -2.43 -5.59
C ALA A 172 -19.56 -1.21 -6.25
N LEU A 173 -19.81 -0.99 -7.55
CA LEU A 173 -19.25 0.15 -8.29
C LEU A 173 -19.82 1.50 -7.80
N ASN A 174 -21.12 1.56 -7.50
CA ASN A 174 -21.73 2.75 -6.90
C ASN A 174 -21.12 3.04 -5.52
N TYR A 175 -21.01 2.01 -4.67
CA TYR A 175 -20.42 2.16 -3.34
C TYR A 175 -18.97 2.64 -3.42
N PHE A 176 -18.16 2.05 -4.29
CA PHE A 176 -16.78 2.47 -4.49
C PHE A 176 -16.70 3.92 -5.01
N ASN A 177 -17.57 4.31 -5.94
CA ASN A 177 -17.61 5.69 -6.44
C ASN A 177 -17.98 6.69 -5.34
N GLU A 178 -19.00 6.40 -4.52
CA GLU A 178 -19.36 7.23 -3.37
C GLU A 178 -18.22 7.31 -2.36
N TRP A 179 -17.57 6.19 -2.04
CA TRP A 179 -16.41 6.15 -1.17
C TRP A 179 -15.27 7.01 -1.71
N MET A 180 -14.93 6.89 -3.00
CA MET A 180 -13.90 7.70 -3.65
C MET A 180 -14.20 9.20 -3.52
N ASN A 181 -15.43 9.63 -3.83
CA ASN A 181 -15.83 11.03 -3.72
C ASN A 181 -15.75 11.55 -2.28
N GLN A 182 -16.06 10.71 -1.30
CA GLN A 182 -15.96 11.06 0.11
C GLN A 182 -14.53 11.05 0.65
N GLN A 183 -13.63 10.26 0.07
CA GLN A 183 -12.27 10.06 0.60
C GLN A 183 -11.20 10.84 -0.15
N ALA A 184 -11.44 11.26 -1.39
CA ALA A 184 -10.44 11.88 -2.25
C ALA A 184 -9.73 13.10 -1.65
N SER A 185 -10.41 13.89 -0.80
CA SER A 185 -9.84 15.10 -0.20
C SER A 185 -9.16 14.88 1.16
N ARG A 186 -9.32 13.72 1.80
CA ARG A 186 -8.92 13.48 3.20
C ARG A 186 -8.18 12.18 3.46
N ASN A 187 -8.17 11.26 2.49
CA ASN A 187 -7.46 10.00 2.62
C ASN A 187 -6.04 10.17 2.09
N ILE A 188 -5.04 9.90 2.92
CA ILE A 188 -3.62 10.05 2.56
C ILE A 188 -3.22 9.17 1.37
N LYS A 189 -3.86 8.00 1.20
CA LYS A 189 -3.64 7.10 0.06
C LYS A 189 -4.15 7.66 -1.27
N LEU A 190 -4.95 8.73 -1.23
CA LEU A 190 -5.52 9.38 -2.41
C LEU A 190 -4.96 10.79 -2.62
N ALA A 191 -4.08 11.26 -1.73
CA ALA A 191 -3.50 12.58 -1.84
C ALA A 191 -2.61 12.67 -3.09
N LYS A 192 -2.70 13.80 -3.79
CA LYS A 192 -2.00 14.00 -5.07
C LYS A 192 -0.70 14.77 -4.92
N GLU A 193 -0.59 15.56 -3.86
CA GLU A 193 0.49 16.52 -3.66
C GLU A 193 0.94 16.48 -2.19
N LEU A 194 2.23 16.72 -1.99
CA LEU A 194 2.83 16.96 -0.69
C LEU A 194 3.17 18.46 -0.60
N ASP A 195 2.56 19.13 0.37
CA ASP A 195 2.90 20.48 0.79
C ASP A 195 3.68 20.38 2.10
N MET A 196 4.99 20.63 2.03
CA MET A 196 5.89 20.41 3.15
C MET A 196 6.60 21.69 3.53
N GLU A 197 6.60 21.98 4.82
CA GLU A 197 7.38 23.05 5.43
C GLU A 197 8.38 22.44 6.41
N ILE A 198 9.65 22.83 6.31
CA ILE A 198 10.67 22.42 7.27
C ILE A 198 10.82 23.52 8.31
N VAL A 199 10.64 23.18 9.58
CA VAL A 199 10.76 24.11 10.70
C VAL A 199 11.76 23.59 11.73
N ASP A 200 12.52 24.50 12.33
CA ASP A 200 13.33 24.16 13.51
C ASP A 200 12.42 24.03 14.73
N TYR A 201 12.72 23.08 15.62
CA TYR A 201 12.00 22.90 16.86
C TYR A 201 12.06 24.20 17.70
N PRO A 202 10.93 24.71 18.21
CA PRO A 202 10.91 25.91 19.01
C PRO A 202 11.74 25.68 20.28
N VAL A 203 12.66 26.59 20.57
CA VAL A 203 13.61 26.49 21.70
C VAL A 203 12.86 26.52 23.02
N GLN A 204 12.41 25.35 23.47
CA GLN A 204 11.80 25.12 24.76
C GLN A 204 12.64 24.07 25.47
N GLU A 205 13.62 24.52 26.25
CA GLU A 205 14.38 23.63 27.11
C GLU A 205 13.44 22.93 28.08
N LYS A 206 13.41 21.61 28.01
CA LYS A 206 12.55 20.79 28.86
C LYS A 206 13.33 19.58 29.35
N GLY A 207 13.48 19.49 30.67
CA GLY A 207 14.12 18.36 31.33
C GLY A 207 15.59 18.21 30.94
N ASP A 208 15.92 17.07 30.35
CA ASP A 208 17.29 16.60 30.08
C ASP A 208 17.91 17.15 28.78
N THR A 209 17.16 17.92 27.99
CA THR A 209 17.55 18.25 26.62
C THR A 209 17.88 19.73 26.47
N VAL A 210 19.06 20.00 25.90
CA VAL A 210 19.49 21.30 25.40
C VAL A 210 19.23 21.34 23.90
N PHE A 211 18.35 22.22 23.43
CA PHE A 211 18.14 22.42 21.98
C PHE A 211 19.10 23.48 21.44
N TYR A 212 19.58 23.27 20.22
CA TYR A 212 20.55 24.16 19.59
C TYR A 212 19.92 25.52 19.33
N HIS A 213 20.59 26.59 19.75
CA HIS A 213 20.19 27.95 19.45
C HIS A 213 21.41 28.88 19.39
N TYR A 214 21.46 29.76 18.40
CA TYR A 214 22.61 30.65 18.21
C TYR A 214 22.85 31.58 19.42
N GLY A 215 21.77 32.02 20.07
CA GLY A 215 21.84 32.88 21.25
C GLY A 215 22.07 32.16 22.58
N ARG A 216 22.14 30.82 22.59
CA ARG A 216 22.34 30.02 23.82
C ARG A 216 23.43 28.98 23.60
N GLY A 217 24.66 29.34 23.99
CA GLY A 217 25.76 28.40 24.05
C GLY A 217 25.59 27.38 25.17
N LEU A 218 26.35 26.30 25.10
CA LEU A 218 26.47 25.33 26.19
C LEU A 218 27.08 25.99 27.43
N ASP A 219 26.61 25.56 28.60
CA ASP A 219 27.22 25.85 29.89
C ASP A 219 27.71 24.54 30.53
N TRP A 220 28.74 24.61 31.38
CA TRP A 220 29.21 23.42 32.10
C TRP A 220 28.15 22.82 33.02
N ASP A 221 27.12 23.58 33.39
CA ASP A 221 25.95 23.08 34.09
C ASP A 221 25.05 22.21 33.21
N ASP A 222 25.21 22.17 31.90
CA ASP A 222 24.51 21.22 31.03
C ASP A 222 25.10 19.79 31.12
N PHE A 223 26.30 19.61 31.67
CA PHE A 223 26.97 18.32 31.74
C PHE A 223 26.65 17.62 33.06
N LYS A 224 25.57 16.83 33.09
CA LYS A 224 25.01 16.22 34.30
C LYS A 224 25.37 14.75 34.50
N ALA A 225 25.97 14.09 33.51
CA ALA A 225 26.39 12.70 33.63
C ALA A 225 27.63 12.56 34.53
N SER A 226 27.82 11.37 35.12
CA SER A 226 29.03 11.05 35.87
C SER A 226 30.19 10.70 34.92
N PRO A 227 31.40 11.28 35.10
CA PRO A 227 32.57 10.90 34.33
C PRO A 227 32.92 9.41 34.48
N HIS A 228 33.35 8.79 33.38
CA HIS A 228 33.86 7.42 33.42
C HIS A 228 35.22 7.39 34.15
N PRO A 229 35.37 6.62 35.26
CA PRO A 229 36.59 6.65 36.08
C PRO A 229 37.89 6.30 35.35
N ARG A 230 37.79 5.55 34.24
CA ARG A 230 38.93 5.11 33.42
C ARG A 230 39.08 5.86 32.10
N SER A 231 38.23 6.86 31.82
CA SER A 231 38.35 7.64 30.58
C SER A 231 39.62 8.50 30.61
N GLY A 232 40.35 8.54 29.49
CA GLY A 232 41.47 9.47 29.29
C GLY A 232 41.04 10.90 29.01
N PHE A 233 39.76 11.14 28.67
CA PHE A 233 39.25 12.44 28.24
C PHE A 233 38.86 13.33 29.42
N ALA A 234 38.90 14.65 29.20
CA ALA A 234 38.55 15.67 30.19
C ALA A 234 37.02 15.88 30.31
N ALA A 235 36.32 15.78 29.18
CA ALA A 235 34.88 15.87 29.05
C ALA A 235 34.40 14.96 27.91
N SER A 236 33.10 14.81 27.79
CA SER A 236 32.43 14.16 26.66
C SER A 236 31.03 14.72 26.55
N ILE A 237 30.66 15.11 25.33
CA ILE A 237 29.33 15.58 24.97
C ILE A 237 28.57 14.52 24.16
N PHE A 238 27.26 14.44 24.39
CA PHE A 238 26.34 13.72 23.51
C PHE A 238 25.48 14.71 22.75
N THR A 239 25.70 14.84 21.44
CA THR A 239 24.89 15.64 20.52
C THR A 239 24.27 14.75 19.46
N SER A 240 23.05 15.09 19.05
CA SER A 240 22.36 14.38 17.98
C SER A 240 21.25 15.26 17.40
N PHE A 241 20.52 14.70 16.44
CA PHE A 241 19.35 15.33 15.86
C PHE A 241 18.24 14.32 15.64
N SER A 242 17.02 14.82 15.51
CA SER A 242 15.86 14.03 15.11
C SER A 242 14.93 14.89 14.27
N TRP A 243 13.96 14.24 13.64
CA TRP A 243 12.86 14.94 12.97
C TRP A 243 11.56 14.26 13.36
N GLU A 244 10.48 15.02 13.32
CA GLU A 244 9.12 14.55 13.49
C GLU A 244 8.19 15.32 12.57
N GLY A 245 7.02 14.77 12.29
CA GLY A 245 6.00 15.45 11.53
C GLY A 245 4.70 14.67 11.58
N ASP A 246 3.61 15.39 11.83
CA ASP A 246 2.27 14.83 11.86
C ASP A 246 1.54 15.25 10.57
N PRO A 247 1.47 14.35 9.56
CA PRO A 247 0.84 14.69 8.29
C PRO A 247 -0.67 14.86 8.47
N ILE A 248 -1.22 15.93 7.91
CA ILE A 248 -2.67 16.11 7.77
C ILE A 248 -3.03 16.09 6.28
N VAL A 249 -4.23 15.62 5.95
CA VAL A 249 -4.71 15.64 4.57
C VAL A 249 -5.85 16.62 4.46
N GLU A 250 -5.67 17.63 3.63
CA GLU A 250 -6.64 18.68 3.37
C GLU A 250 -6.66 18.99 1.87
N ASP A 251 -7.85 19.07 1.29
CA ASP A 251 -8.06 19.32 -0.15
C ASP A 251 -7.26 18.37 -1.07
N GLY A 252 -7.07 17.13 -0.62
CA GLY A 252 -6.33 16.10 -1.38
C GLY A 252 -4.81 16.33 -1.40
N LYS A 253 -4.28 17.17 -0.50
CA LYS A 253 -2.84 17.39 -0.30
C LYS A 253 -2.44 16.92 1.08
N VAL A 254 -1.27 16.29 1.17
CA VAL A 254 -0.61 16.05 2.46
C VAL A 254 0.06 17.34 2.86
N LYS A 255 -0.37 17.95 3.97
CA LYS A 255 0.35 19.05 4.61
C LYS A 255 1.23 18.47 5.72
N LEU A 256 2.52 18.69 5.61
CA LEU A 256 3.53 18.17 6.54
C LEU A 256 4.39 19.32 7.07
N GLN A 257 4.33 19.55 8.38
CA GLN A 257 5.34 20.33 9.06
C GLN A 257 6.44 19.37 9.54
N LEU A 258 7.59 19.41 8.88
CA LEU A 258 8.78 18.63 9.25
C LEU A 258 9.56 19.40 10.32
N ILE A 259 9.36 19.02 11.57
CA ILE A 259 9.99 19.64 12.73
C ILE A 259 11.34 18.96 12.97
N VAL A 260 12.43 19.73 12.82
CA VAL A 260 13.79 19.22 13.00
C VAL A 260 14.35 19.70 14.34
N LYS A 261 14.92 18.76 15.10
CA LYS A 261 15.50 18.97 16.43
C LYS A 261 16.99 18.75 16.37
N VAL A 262 17.76 19.73 16.81
CA VAL A 262 19.21 19.58 17.07
C VAL A 262 19.41 19.71 18.55
N PHE A 263 20.01 18.71 19.19
CA PHE A 263 20.02 18.66 20.65
C PHE A 263 21.27 18.03 21.27
N MET A 264 21.48 18.36 22.53
CA MET A 264 22.43 17.75 23.45
C MET A 264 21.69 17.16 24.65
N LEU A 265 22.13 15.99 25.13
CA LEU A 265 21.55 15.32 26.31
C LEU A 265 22.42 15.55 27.55
N LYS A 266 21.83 16.19 28.57
CA LYS A 266 22.52 16.57 29.81
C LYS A 266 22.98 15.34 30.59
N SER A 267 22.12 14.34 30.71
CA SER A 267 22.37 13.06 31.41
C SER A 267 23.34 12.14 30.68
N SER A 268 23.72 12.45 29.43
CA SER A 268 24.68 11.67 28.64
C SER A 268 25.99 12.41 28.40
N SER A 269 26.14 13.61 28.96
CA SER A 269 27.35 14.43 28.80
C SER A 269 27.98 14.72 30.16
N TRP A 270 29.30 14.60 30.27
CA TRP A 270 30.04 14.75 31.52
C TRP A 270 31.31 15.59 31.36
N VAL A 271 31.77 16.17 32.47
CA VAL A 271 33.08 16.83 32.58
C VAL A 271 33.74 16.44 33.89
N LYS A 272 35.06 16.19 33.87
CA LYS A 272 35.81 15.88 35.09
C LYS A 272 35.95 17.12 36.00
N PRO A 273 35.94 16.93 37.34
CA PRO A 273 36.30 18.00 38.27
C PRO A 273 37.65 18.64 37.91
N GLY A 274 37.72 19.97 37.94
CA GLY A 274 38.94 20.72 37.61
C GLY A 274 39.18 20.96 36.11
N HIS A 275 38.34 20.44 35.21
CA HIS A 275 38.44 20.64 33.76
C HIS A 275 37.35 21.57 33.19
N LYS A 276 36.67 22.33 34.05
CA LYS A 276 35.66 23.31 33.65
C LYS A 276 36.32 24.63 33.27
N ASP A 277 36.83 24.73 32.05
CA ASP A 277 37.44 25.95 31.51
C ASP A 277 36.80 26.40 30.18
N GLY A 278 37.11 27.63 29.75
CA GLY A 278 36.53 28.23 28.55
C GLY A 278 37.02 27.60 27.23
N TYR A 279 38.20 26.98 27.22
CA TYR A 279 38.72 26.30 26.04
C TYR A 279 38.05 24.94 25.86
N GLY A 280 37.90 24.18 26.95
CA GLY A 280 37.18 22.90 26.95
C GLY A 280 35.74 23.07 26.52
N ILE A 281 35.01 24.04 27.06
CA ILE A 281 33.60 24.22 26.68
C ILE A 281 33.44 24.66 25.23
N ASN A 282 34.43 25.41 24.70
CA ASN A 282 34.47 25.73 23.28
C ASN A 282 34.61 24.45 22.44
N HIS A 283 35.49 23.52 22.83
CA HIS A 283 35.65 22.25 22.12
C HIS A 283 34.34 21.45 22.08
N GLU A 284 33.63 21.34 23.21
CA GLU A 284 32.33 20.66 23.28
C GLU A 284 31.22 21.42 22.50
N GLN A 285 31.23 22.75 22.54
CA GLN A 285 30.31 23.57 21.74
C GLN A 285 30.47 23.29 20.25
N ARG A 286 31.71 23.13 19.76
CA ARG A 286 31.96 22.82 18.35
C ARG A 286 31.42 21.46 17.91
N HIS A 287 31.38 20.46 18.78
CA HIS A 287 30.65 19.21 18.50
C HIS A 287 29.15 19.48 18.26
N PHE A 288 28.54 20.35 19.07
CA PHE A 288 27.14 20.73 18.89
C PHE A 288 26.89 21.53 17.61
N ASP A 289 27.85 22.39 17.23
CA ASP A 289 27.83 23.14 15.98
C ASP A 289 27.99 22.24 14.75
N ILE A 290 28.83 21.20 14.82
CA ILE A 290 28.95 20.18 13.78
C ILE A 290 27.61 19.50 13.54
N THR A 291 26.92 19.09 14.61
CA THR A 291 25.56 18.54 14.50
C THR A 291 24.62 19.50 13.78
N LYS A 292 24.65 20.80 14.12
CA LYS A 292 23.83 21.81 13.44
C LYS A 292 24.16 21.91 11.94
N ILE A 293 25.44 21.99 11.57
CA ILE A 293 25.86 22.07 10.15
C ILE A 293 25.31 20.88 9.36
N VAL A 294 25.48 19.68 9.89
CA VAL A 294 25.02 18.45 9.22
C VAL A 294 23.49 18.43 9.08
N VAL A 295 22.78 18.96 10.07
CA VAL A 295 21.32 19.11 10.01
C VAL A 295 20.88 20.13 8.97
N GLU A 296 21.58 21.26 8.82
CA GLU A 296 21.26 22.21 7.74
C GLU A 296 21.44 21.56 6.36
N ARG A 297 22.50 20.77 6.18
CA ARG A 297 22.70 19.97 4.97
C ARG A 297 21.57 18.95 4.75
N PHE A 298 21.05 18.34 5.81
CA PHE A 298 19.88 17.47 5.73
C PHE A 298 18.66 18.23 5.23
N LYS A 299 18.36 19.41 5.76
CA LYS A 299 17.24 20.23 5.30
C LYS A 299 17.37 20.59 3.82
N ASP A 300 18.56 20.98 3.38
CA ASP A 300 18.80 21.31 1.97
C ASP A 300 18.64 20.09 1.05
N LYS A 301 19.13 18.93 1.47
CA LYS A 301 18.92 17.67 0.75
C LYS A 301 17.43 17.33 0.69
N VAL A 302 16.68 17.44 1.79
CA VAL A 302 15.22 17.21 1.81
C VAL A 302 14.50 18.15 0.84
N LYS A 303 14.81 19.45 0.83
CA LYS A 303 14.21 20.44 -0.09
C LYS A 303 14.48 20.14 -1.56
N ALA A 304 15.61 19.49 -1.86
CA ALA A 304 16.00 19.12 -3.22
C ALA A 304 15.43 17.76 -3.69
N MET A 305 14.78 16.99 -2.81
CA MET A 305 14.22 15.70 -3.15
C MET A 305 12.86 15.83 -3.84
N GLU A 306 12.63 14.98 -4.84
CA GLU A 306 11.29 14.72 -5.36
C GLU A 306 10.57 13.78 -4.40
N LEU A 307 9.65 14.34 -3.61
CA LEU A 307 8.85 13.64 -2.61
C LEU A 307 7.38 13.61 -3.04
N THR A 308 6.73 12.48 -2.81
CA THR A 308 5.31 12.27 -3.05
C THR A 308 4.59 11.97 -1.73
N PRO A 309 3.24 12.10 -1.68
CA PRO A 309 2.46 11.64 -0.54
C PRO A 309 2.70 10.20 -0.09
N HIS A 310 3.21 9.34 -0.98
CA HIS A 310 3.33 7.90 -0.74
C HIS A 310 4.73 7.45 -0.33
N ASP A 311 5.77 8.25 -0.59
CA ASP A 311 7.16 7.86 -0.37
C ASP A 311 7.97 8.82 0.52
N TYR A 312 7.41 9.99 0.89
CA TYR A 312 8.16 11.02 1.61
C TYR A 312 8.76 10.49 2.92
N ASP A 313 7.98 9.73 3.70
CA ASP A 313 8.39 9.24 5.02
C ASP A 313 9.61 8.29 4.91
N GLY A 314 9.54 7.35 3.98
CA GLY A 314 10.64 6.41 3.72
C GLY A 314 11.88 7.10 3.16
N LYS A 315 11.71 8.05 2.23
CA LYS A 315 12.81 8.82 1.63
C LYS A 315 13.52 9.72 2.65
N ILE A 316 12.78 10.47 3.45
CA ILE A 316 13.34 11.32 4.52
C ILE A 316 13.98 10.44 5.61
N GLY A 317 13.35 9.33 5.99
CA GLY A 317 13.90 8.38 6.96
C GLY A 317 15.24 7.76 6.51
N TYR A 318 15.37 7.41 5.23
CA TYR A 318 16.64 6.95 4.67
C TYR A 318 17.71 8.05 4.70
N LEU A 319 17.36 9.26 4.27
CA LEU A 319 18.28 10.40 4.28
C LEU A 319 18.73 10.76 5.71
N TYR A 320 17.86 10.60 6.70
CA TYR A 320 18.21 10.77 8.12
C TYR A 320 19.34 9.82 8.54
N ILE A 321 19.27 8.54 8.16
CA ILE A 321 20.32 7.56 8.50
C ILE A 321 21.66 7.94 7.86
N GLU A 322 21.65 8.36 6.59
CA GLU A 322 22.86 8.82 5.90
C GLU A 322 23.45 10.08 6.53
N THR A 323 22.58 11.02 6.92
CA THR A 323 22.97 12.24 7.62
C THR A 323 23.54 11.95 9.01
N TYR A 324 22.96 10.99 9.74
CA TYR A 324 23.50 10.54 11.02
C TYR A 324 24.91 9.94 10.87
N ARG A 325 25.16 9.20 9.79
CA ARG A 325 26.51 8.70 9.47
C ARG A 325 27.47 9.84 9.12
N GLU A 326 27.02 10.83 8.36
CA GLU A 326 27.79 12.05 8.06
C GLU A 326 28.18 12.79 9.34
N MET A 327 27.23 12.97 10.26
CA MET A 327 27.45 13.61 11.57
C MET A 327 28.55 12.90 12.35
N ASN A 328 28.49 11.57 12.48
CA ASN A 328 29.49 10.82 13.25
C ASN A 328 30.88 10.91 12.61
N ARG A 329 30.98 10.78 11.28
CA ARG A 329 32.27 10.93 10.58
C ARG A 329 32.89 12.32 10.80
N MET A 330 32.07 13.37 10.78
CA MET A 330 32.55 14.74 10.99
C MET A 330 32.98 14.99 12.44
N GLN A 331 32.26 14.43 13.43
CA GLN A 331 32.66 14.48 14.84
C GLN A 331 33.96 13.69 15.08
N GLU A 332 34.08 12.48 14.52
CA GLU A 332 35.29 11.66 14.60
C GLU A 332 36.50 12.38 13.98
N ALA A 333 36.36 12.93 12.78
CA ALA A 333 37.43 13.69 12.13
C ALA A 333 37.87 14.91 12.96
N TYR A 334 36.91 15.64 13.53
CA TYR A 334 37.19 16.78 14.39
C TYR A 334 37.97 16.37 15.66
N ASP A 335 37.57 15.28 16.31
CA ASP A 335 38.27 14.74 17.47
C ASP A 335 39.68 14.26 17.11
N GLU A 336 39.84 13.50 16.04
CA GLU A 336 41.13 12.98 15.58
C GLU A 336 42.11 14.11 15.24
N GLU A 337 41.67 15.09 14.45
CA GLU A 337 42.54 16.18 13.98
C GLU A 337 42.91 17.17 15.09
N THR A 338 42.01 17.39 16.05
CA THR A 338 42.28 18.24 17.21
C THR A 338 42.99 17.50 18.34
N ASP A 339 43.27 16.21 18.19
CA ASP A 339 43.82 15.34 19.24
C ASP A 339 42.94 15.39 20.51
N HIS A 340 41.62 15.26 20.33
CA HIS A 340 40.58 15.45 21.34
C HIS A 340 40.75 16.80 22.08
N GLY A 341 40.87 17.88 21.31
CA GLY A 341 41.07 19.23 21.81
C GLY A 341 42.48 19.56 22.32
N ARG A 342 43.45 18.64 22.34
CA ARG A 342 44.83 18.95 22.80
C ARG A 342 45.63 19.80 21.81
N ASN A 343 45.35 19.68 20.51
CA ASN A 343 45.99 20.46 19.45
C ASN A 343 45.28 21.79 19.21
N LYS A 344 45.74 22.84 19.91
CA LYS A 344 45.17 24.20 19.81
C LYS A 344 45.21 24.79 18.40
N ALA A 345 46.23 24.47 17.60
CA ALA A 345 46.34 25.00 16.25
C ALA A 345 45.29 24.39 15.32
N ALA A 346 45.07 23.07 15.43
CA ALA A 346 43.99 22.39 14.70
C ALA A 346 42.60 22.86 15.19
N GLN A 347 42.42 23.03 16.51
CA GLN A 347 41.18 23.57 17.08
C GLN A 347 40.81 24.93 16.46
N GLN A 348 41.77 25.84 16.31
CA GLN A 348 41.51 27.15 15.70
C GLN A 348 41.12 27.06 14.22
N LYS A 349 41.71 26.13 13.47
CA LYS A 349 41.31 25.87 12.08
C LYS A 349 39.87 25.37 12.00
N TRP A 350 39.51 24.39 12.84
CA TRP A 350 38.15 23.87 12.94
C TRP A 350 37.15 24.94 13.39
N ASN A 351 37.52 25.80 14.34
CA ASN A 351 36.69 26.93 14.76
C ASN A 351 36.37 27.85 13.58
N ALA A 352 37.37 28.20 12.75
CA ALA A 352 37.17 29.03 11.57
C ALA A 352 36.25 28.34 10.54
N LEU A 353 36.51 27.06 10.24
CA LEU A 353 35.71 26.25 9.31
C LEU A 353 34.24 26.16 9.75
N ILE A 354 33.99 25.81 11.02
CA ILE A 354 32.64 25.67 11.57
C ILE A 354 31.91 27.02 11.54
N ASN A 355 32.60 28.12 11.86
CA ASN A 355 32.00 29.45 11.80
C ASN A 355 31.63 29.85 10.37
N GLU A 356 32.47 29.54 9.39
CA GLU A 356 32.20 29.78 7.98
C GLU A 356 31.00 28.96 7.48
N GLU A 357 30.95 27.67 7.81
CA GLU A 357 29.83 26.80 7.45
C GLU A 357 28.51 27.26 8.07
N LEU A 358 28.51 27.59 9.37
CA LEU A 358 27.31 28.08 10.05
C LEU A 358 26.83 29.44 9.51
N ALA A 359 27.74 30.29 9.03
CA ALA A 359 27.37 31.59 8.48
C ALA A 359 26.51 31.49 7.21
N LYS A 360 26.51 30.34 6.52
CA LYS A 360 25.67 30.08 5.35
C LYS A 360 24.18 29.95 5.68
N TYR A 361 23.85 29.71 6.94
CA TYR A 361 22.50 29.39 7.41
C TYR A 361 21.97 30.41 8.43
N ARG A 362 22.54 31.62 8.46
CA ARG A 362 22.17 32.71 9.37
C ARG A 362 21.34 33.79 8.70
#